data_AF-A0A7C5XTE8-F1
#
_entry.id   AF-A0A7C5XTE8-F1
#
_cell.length_a   1.000
_cell.length_b   1.000
_cell.length_c   1.000
_cell.angle_alpha   90.00
_cell.angle_beta   90.00
_cell.angle_gamma   90.00
#
_symmetry.space_group_name_H-M   'P 1'
#
loop_
_entity.id
_entity.type
_entity.pdbx_description
1 polymer ?
#
loop_
_entity_poly.entity_id
_entity_poly.type
_entity_poly.pdbx_seq_one_letter_code
_entity_poly.pdbx_strand_id
1 'polypeptide(L)'
;MNKVIGTVTTYHGDEHPYLRGHKVRIVAVLKNAAKPDIDVDGPDYDHISDDEDLARAGGVTRHDRIEVQPWIEQEGRFSFVTSDPRAVDLACFKDLPDTNE
;
A
#
# COMPACT_ATOMS: atom_id res chain seq x y z
N MET A 1 9.65 4.50 -14.91
CA MET A 1 8.81 4.45 -13.70
C MET A 1 8.34 3.01 -13.52
N ASN A 2 8.54 2.41 -12.36
CA ASN A 2 7.92 1.11 -12.06
C ASN A 2 6.45 1.35 -11.70
N LYS A 3 5.55 0.62 -12.35
CA LYS A 3 4.11 0.71 -12.09
C LYS A 3 3.79 0.15 -10.71
N VAL A 4 3.20 0.95 -9.84
CA VAL A 4 2.75 0.58 -8.50
C VAL A 4 1.23 0.49 -8.47
N ILE A 5 0.52 1.53 -8.94
CA ILE A 5 -0.93 1.54 -8.90
C ILE A 5 -1.49 0.51 -9.89
N GLY A 6 -2.40 -0.34 -9.39
CA GLY A 6 -2.95 -1.48 -10.10
C GLY A 6 -2.10 -2.74 -10.07
N THR A 7 -0.91 -2.72 -9.46
CA THR A 7 -0.08 -3.92 -9.28
C THR A 7 -0.78 -4.91 -8.36
N VAL A 8 -0.80 -6.18 -8.78
CA VAL A 8 -1.30 -7.30 -7.97
C VAL A 8 -0.11 -7.94 -7.27
N THR A 9 -0.23 -8.07 -5.95
CA THR A 9 0.81 -8.63 -5.08
C THR A 9 0.16 -9.54 -4.03
N THR A 10 0.97 -10.12 -3.16
CA THR A 10 0.49 -10.98 -2.06
C THR A 10 0.71 -10.28 -0.74
N TYR A 11 -0.34 -10.27 0.10
CA TYR A 11 -0.21 -9.81 1.48
C TYR A 11 0.36 -10.93 2.36
N HIS A 12 1.38 -10.60 3.15
CA HIS A 12 2.07 -11.54 4.04
C HIS A 12 2.24 -11.03 5.47
N GLY A 13 1.66 -9.87 5.80
CA GLY A 13 1.70 -9.31 7.14
C GLY A 13 0.79 -10.02 8.14
N ASP A 14 0.85 -9.53 9.37
CA ASP A 14 0.04 -10.03 10.50
C ASP A 14 -1.02 -9.01 10.98
N GLU A 15 -0.93 -7.72 10.59
CA GLU A 15 -1.84 -6.66 11.03
C GLU A 15 -3.30 -6.88 10.56
N HIS A 16 -3.47 -7.48 9.38
CA HIS A 16 -4.77 -7.82 8.81
C HIS A 16 -4.85 -9.33 8.55
N PRO A 17 -5.17 -10.15 9.58
CA PRO A 17 -5.16 -11.61 9.46
C PRO A 17 -6.03 -12.16 8.32
N TYR A 18 -7.14 -11.49 8.01
CA TYR A 18 -8.05 -11.87 6.92
C TYR A 18 -7.47 -11.68 5.51
N LEU A 19 -6.37 -10.91 5.37
CA LEU A 19 -5.66 -10.75 4.10
C LEU A 19 -4.53 -11.77 3.93
N ARG A 20 -4.15 -12.50 4.99
CA ARG A 20 -2.95 -13.34 4.97
C ARG A 20 -2.96 -14.35 3.84
N GLY A 21 -1.97 -14.28 2.95
CA GLY A 21 -1.83 -15.15 1.79
C GLY A 21 -2.76 -14.82 0.61
N HIS A 22 -3.63 -13.81 0.74
CA HIS A 22 -4.48 -13.37 -0.36
C HIS A 22 -3.71 -12.51 -1.36
N LYS A 23 -4.13 -12.62 -2.63
CA LYS A 23 -3.76 -11.64 -3.66
C LYS A 23 -4.50 -10.34 -3.37
N VAL A 24 -3.79 -9.23 -3.49
CA VAL A 24 -4.33 -7.89 -3.30
C VAL A 24 -3.88 -7.00 -4.45
N ARG A 25 -4.76 -6.10 -4.89
CA ARG A 25 -4.47 -5.07 -5.90
C ARG A 25 -4.22 -3.74 -5.23
N ILE A 26 -3.09 -3.11 -5.51
CA ILE A 26 -2.78 -1.75 -5.04
C ILE A 26 -3.68 -0.75 -5.78
N VAL A 27 -4.34 0.14 -5.02
CA VAL A 27 -5.21 1.19 -5.59
C VAL A 27 -4.78 2.60 -5.20
N ALA A 28 -4.13 2.76 -4.05
CA ALA A 28 -3.56 4.04 -3.64
C ALA A 28 -2.40 3.83 -2.67
N VAL A 29 -1.63 4.89 -2.45
CA VAL A 29 -0.60 5.00 -1.41
C VAL A 29 -1.00 6.12 -0.46
N LEU A 30 -1.03 5.81 0.83
CA LEU A 30 -1.27 6.75 1.91
C LEU A 30 0.10 7.16 2.47
N LYS A 31 0.59 8.32 2.04
CA LYS A 31 1.96 8.77 2.35
C LYS A 31 2.14 8.97 3.85
N ASN A 32 3.23 8.42 4.39
CA ASN A 32 3.61 8.51 5.80
C ASN A 32 2.58 7.98 6.82
N ALA A 33 1.49 7.34 6.38
CA ALA A 33 0.38 6.91 7.22
C ALA A 33 0.71 5.77 8.22
N ALA A 34 1.89 5.16 8.11
CA ALA A 34 2.39 4.19 9.09
C ALA A 34 3.28 4.84 10.16
N LYS A 35 3.55 6.16 10.10
CA LYS A 35 4.24 6.86 11.19
C LYS A 35 3.31 7.01 12.40
N PRO A 36 3.81 6.79 13.63
CA PRO A 36 2.98 6.86 14.83
C PRO A 36 2.47 8.27 15.16
N ASP A 37 3.15 9.30 14.66
CA ASP A 37 2.95 10.72 14.94
C ASP A 37 2.49 11.52 13.72
N ILE A 38 1.99 10.85 12.66
CA ILE A 38 1.51 11.52 11.46
C ILE A 38 0.30 12.40 11.76
N ASP A 39 0.36 13.64 11.28
CA ASP A 39 -0.80 14.51 11.14
C ASP A 39 -1.47 14.23 9.79
N VAL A 40 -2.60 13.53 9.81
CA VAL A 40 -3.35 13.13 8.59
C VAL A 40 -4.03 14.30 7.89
N ASP A 41 -4.21 15.41 8.59
CA ASP A 41 -4.69 16.68 8.01
C ASP A 41 -3.51 17.61 7.64
N GLY A 42 -2.29 17.19 7.95
CA GLY A 42 -1.06 17.93 7.74
C GLY A 42 -0.44 17.70 6.36
N PRO A 43 0.57 18.50 5.99
CA PRO A 43 1.22 18.45 4.67
C PRO A 43 2.04 17.19 4.42
N ASP A 44 2.30 16.39 5.46
CA ASP A 44 3.09 15.16 5.37
C ASP A 44 2.25 13.94 4.96
N TYR A 45 0.92 14.06 4.97
CA TYR A 45 0.00 13.02 4.51
C TYR A 45 -0.53 13.35 3.11
N ASP A 46 -0.60 12.34 2.26
CA ASP A 46 -1.19 12.46 0.93
C ASP A 46 -1.83 11.14 0.50
N HIS A 47 -2.92 11.22 -0.25
CA HIS A 47 -3.61 10.07 -0.85
C HIS A 47 -3.33 10.06 -2.34
N ILE A 48 -2.40 9.20 -2.76
CA ILE A 48 -1.91 9.18 -4.13
C ILE A 48 -2.45 7.95 -4.86
N SER A 49 -3.15 8.16 -5.98
CA SER A 49 -3.82 7.11 -6.75
C SER A 49 -3.34 6.97 -8.20
N ASP A 50 -2.23 7.62 -8.56
CA ASP A 50 -1.53 7.43 -9.83
C ASP A 50 0.00 7.36 -9.65
N ASP A 51 0.66 6.73 -10.62
CA ASP A 51 2.11 6.48 -10.55
C ASP A 51 2.96 7.73 -10.78
N GLU A 52 2.41 8.78 -11.41
CA GLU A 52 3.15 9.99 -11.75
C GLU A 52 3.34 10.85 -10.50
N ASP A 53 2.26 11.08 -9.75
CA ASP A 53 2.28 11.78 -8.48
C ASP A 53 3.02 10.96 -7.41
N LEU A 54 2.92 9.63 -7.46
CA LEU A 54 3.71 8.77 -6.57
C LEU A 54 5.21 8.92 -6.84
N ALA A 55 5.61 9.00 -8.11
CA ALA A 55 7.01 9.24 -8.46
C ALA A 55 7.49 10.63 -8.03
N ARG A 56 6.64 11.66 -8.14
CA ARG A 56 6.93 13.01 -7.62
C ARG A 56 7.10 13.03 -6.11
N ALA A 57 6.33 12.21 -5.39
CA ALA A 57 6.40 12.05 -3.95
C ALA A 57 7.57 11.15 -3.47
N GLY A 58 8.48 10.75 -4.37
CA GLY A 58 9.66 9.95 -4.04
C GLY A 58 9.39 8.45 -3.97
N GLY A 59 8.26 7.97 -4.48
CA GLY A 59 7.89 6.55 -4.51
C GLY A 59 7.31 6.03 -3.18
N VAL A 60 7.22 4.70 -3.08
CA VAL A 60 6.75 4.02 -1.87
C VAL A 60 7.90 3.84 -0.88
N THR A 61 7.61 4.12 0.38
CA THR A 61 8.51 3.95 1.51
C THR A 61 7.86 3.06 2.56
N ARG A 62 8.66 2.52 3.49
CA ARG A 62 8.15 1.72 4.62
C ARG A 62 7.15 2.47 5.53
N HIS A 63 7.18 3.79 5.49
CA HIS A 63 6.33 4.65 6.30
C HIS A 63 4.95 4.86 5.68
N ASP A 64 4.72 4.36 4.47
CA ASP A 64 3.43 4.46 3.81
C ASP A 64 2.52 3.29 4.22
N ARG A 65 1.21 3.56 4.25
CA ARG A 65 0.20 2.51 4.12
C ARG A 65 -0.23 2.40 2.67
N ILE A 66 -0.63 1.21 2.25
CA ILE A 66 -1.00 0.94 0.87
C ILE A 66 -2.46 0.56 0.85
N GLU A 67 -3.29 1.36 0.17
CA GLU A 67 -4.68 1.00 -0.01
C GLU A 67 -4.75 -0.13 -1.04
N VAL A 68 -5.34 -1.25 -0.63
CA VAL A 68 -5.45 -2.47 -1.45
C VAL A 68 -6.86 -3.02 -1.51
N GLN A 69 -7.19 -3.64 -2.64
CA GLN A 69 -8.41 -4.43 -2.83
C GLN A 69 -8.05 -5.93 -2.80
N PRO A 70 -8.56 -6.74 -1.85
CA PRO A 70 -8.33 -8.19 -1.87
C PRO A 70 -9.07 -8.88 -3.01
N TRP A 71 -8.48 -9.95 -3.54
CA TRP A 71 -9.13 -10.85 -4.49
C TRP A 71 -10.09 -11.81 -3.77
N ILE A 72 -11.34 -11.83 -4.22
CA ILE A 72 -12.40 -12.70 -3.69
C ILE A 72 -12.59 -13.85 -4.68
N GLU A 73 -11.95 -14.99 -4.40
CA GLU A 73 -11.97 -16.17 -5.29
C GLU A 73 -13.39 -16.64 -5.66
N GLN A 74 -14.31 -16.63 -4.68
CA GLN A 74 -15.70 -17.07 -4.88
C GLN A 74 -16.48 -16.18 -5.84
N GLU A 75 -16.09 -14.91 -5.97
CA GLU A 75 -16.77 -13.93 -6.82
C GLU A 75 -16.00 -13.62 -8.11
N GLY A 76 -14.78 -14.15 -8.26
CA GLY A 76 -13.94 -13.93 -9.44
C GLY A 76 -13.59 -12.46 -9.68
N ARG A 77 -13.48 -11.66 -8.61
CA ARG A 77 -13.23 -10.21 -8.70
C ARG A 77 -12.45 -9.68 -7.50
N PHE A 78 -11.93 -8.46 -7.64
CA PHE A 78 -11.44 -7.69 -6.50
C PHE A 78 -12.61 -7.10 -5.70
N SER A 79 -12.41 -7.01 -4.38
CA SER A 79 -13.33 -6.38 -3.44
C SER A 79 -13.56 -4.91 -3.79
N PHE A 80 -14.78 -4.42 -3.50
CA PHE A 80 -15.09 -2.98 -3.53
C PHE A 80 -14.64 -2.27 -2.25
N VAL A 81 -14.49 -3.02 -1.14
CA VAL A 81 -13.97 -2.54 0.14
C VAL A 81 -12.46 -2.71 0.15
N THR A 82 -11.76 -1.67 0.59
CA THR A 82 -10.31 -1.61 0.67
C THR A 82 -9.80 -1.87 2.08
N SER A 83 -8.50 -2.12 2.19
CA SER A 83 -7.76 -2.21 3.43
C SER A 83 -6.42 -1.50 3.23
N ASP A 84 -5.81 -1.03 4.30
CA ASP A 84 -4.64 -0.16 4.29
C ASP A 84 -3.44 -0.76 5.07
N PRO A 85 -2.95 -1.95 4.69
CA PRO A 85 -1.77 -2.55 5.31
C PRO A 85 -0.54 -1.64 5.18
N ARG A 86 0.43 -1.84 6.07
CA ARG A 86 1.76 -1.26 5.93
C ARG A 86 2.39 -1.70 4.60
N ALA A 87 3.19 -0.82 3.98
CA ALA A 87 3.87 -1.15 2.73
C ALA A 87 4.67 -2.46 2.81
N VAL A 88 5.42 -2.65 3.89
CA VAL A 88 6.27 -3.83 4.10
C VAL A 88 5.52 -5.15 4.31
N ASP A 89 4.19 -5.11 4.49
CA ASP A 89 3.36 -6.31 4.57
C ASP A 89 2.95 -6.84 3.17
N LEU A 90 3.32 -6.12 2.10
CA LEU A 90 3.12 -6.52 0.72
C LEU A 90 4.42 -7.08 0.12
N ALA A 91 4.32 -8.23 -0.56
CA ALA A 91 5.51 -8.96 -1.04
C ALA A 91 6.39 -8.16 -2.01
N CYS A 92 5.83 -7.18 -2.74
CA CYS A 92 6.55 -6.31 -3.66
C CYS A 92 7.37 -5.21 -2.96
N PHE A 93 7.13 -4.99 -1.67
CA PHE A 93 7.70 -3.92 -0.84
C PHE A 93 8.36 -4.45 0.44
N LYS A 94 8.45 -5.77 0.60
CA LYS A 94 9.02 -6.42 1.79
C LYS A 94 10.46 -5.99 2.10
N ASP A 95 11.21 -5.61 1.07
CA ASP A 95 12.64 -5.25 1.14
C ASP A 95 12.86 -3.72 1.10
N LEU A 96 11.84 -2.91 1.38
CA LEU A 96 12.00 -1.45 1.45
C LEU A 96 12.99 -1.08 2.56
N PRO A 97 13.96 -0.19 2.28
CA PRO A 97 14.98 0.19 3.24
C PRO A 97 14.39 0.97 4.41
N ASP A 98 15.05 0.90 5.57
CA ASP A 98 14.64 1.60 6.79
C ASP A 98 14.74 3.15 6.68
N THR A 99 15.46 3.66 5.68
CA THR A 99 15.72 5.08 5.42
C THR A 99 15.77 5.36 3.92
N ASN A 100 15.24 6.51 3.50
CA ASN A 100 15.53 7.08 2.18
C ASN A 100 16.94 7.66 2.23
N GLU A 101 17.95 6.91 1.76
CA GLU A 101 19.25 7.49 1.38
C GLU A 101 19.15 8.27 0.07
#